data_AF-A0A0W0TTS1-F1
#
_entry.id   AF-A0A0W0TTS1-F1
#
_cell.length_a   1.000
_cell.length_b   1.000
_cell.length_c   1.000
_cell.angle_alpha   90.00
_cell.angle_beta   90.00
_cell.angle_gamma   90.00
#
_symmetry.space_group_name_H-M   'P 1'
#
loop_
_entity.id
_entity.type
_entity.pdbx_description
1 polymer ?
#
loop_
_entity_poly.entity_id
_entity_poly.type
_entity_poly.pdbx_seq_one_letter_code
_entity_poly.pdbx_strand_id
1 'polypeptide(L)'
;MSKSTSSVRNLLARQKAQIKQREAEDALEEKRKAARIAEEEKAREAAENAEKENEEEILFTVSGPIPGMEKIIAAYTKKFPDSPAGIPLHFASDDEAKQFFEEMAKLGECFLFEKRNADGTPADQFAVSVGDGTLIFGNHVTVVAALSAYKEDSPHYETAQTYLKSLGAQPQKTTAFRDALQAEREPLDATQSGPKVR
;
A
#
# COMPACT_ATOMS: atom_id res chain seq x y z
N MET A 1 -42.73 -4.03 77.68
CA MET A 1 -42.32 -3.16 76.56
C MET A 1 -41.05 -3.73 75.91
N SER A 2 -41.14 -4.56 74.86
CA SER A 2 -39.95 -5.20 74.25
C SER A 2 -40.09 -5.53 72.75
N LYS A 3 -40.93 -4.79 72.00
CA LYS A 3 -41.11 -5.01 70.54
C LYS A 3 -40.33 -4.01 69.66
N SER A 4 -39.76 -2.96 70.24
CA SER A 4 -39.14 -1.86 69.48
C SER A 4 -37.68 -2.12 69.07
N THR A 5 -36.95 -2.98 69.80
CA THR A 5 -35.51 -3.23 69.59
C THR A 5 -35.22 -4.27 68.50
N SER A 6 -36.17 -5.15 68.18
CA SER A 6 -36.05 -6.16 67.13
C SER A 6 -36.17 -5.58 65.72
N SER A 7 -37.07 -4.60 65.53
CA SER A 7 -37.32 -3.97 64.23
C SER A 7 -36.12 -3.13 63.75
N VAL A 8 -35.48 -2.39 64.68
CA VAL A 8 -34.29 -1.57 64.39
C VAL A 8 -33.08 -2.42 64.00
N ARG A 9 -32.87 -3.58 64.65
CA ARG A 9 -31.77 -4.50 64.29
C ARG A 9 -31.97 -5.11 62.90
N ASN A 10 -33.19 -5.48 62.54
CA ASN A 10 -33.50 -6.01 61.22
C ASN A 10 -33.33 -4.96 60.11
N LEU A 11 -33.67 -3.70 60.39
CA LEU A 11 -33.44 -2.59 59.46
C LEU A 11 -31.94 -2.32 59.26
N LEU A 12 -31.15 -2.27 60.34
CA LEU A 12 -29.70 -2.11 60.26
C LEU A 12 -29.00 -3.26 59.53
N ALA A 13 -29.45 -4.51 59.73
CA ALA A 13 -28.90 -5.66 59.03
C ALA A 13 -29.16 -5.59 57.52
N ARG A 14 -30.35 -5.15 57.11
CA ARG A 14 -30.69 -4.93 55.68
C ARG A 14 -29.90 -3.79 55.06
N GLN A 15 -29.71 -2.68 55.77
CA GLN A 15 -28.89 -1.57 55.28
C GLN A 15 -27.41 -1.98 55.11
N LYS A 16 -26.85 -2.72 56.06
CA LYS A 16 -25.47 -3.24 55.95
C LYS A 16 -25.31 -4.22 54.78
N ALA A 17 -26.31 -5.06 54.53
CA ALA A 17 -26.29 -5.96 53.38
C ALA A 17 -26.35 -5.20 52.05
N GLN A 18 -27.16 -4.15 51.95
CA GLN A 18 -27.24 -3.32 50.74
C GLN A 18 -25.95 -2.54 50.47
N ILE A 19 -25.30 -2.00 51.50
CA ILE A 19 -24.01 -1.30 51.36
C ILE A 19 -22.95 -2.27 50.85
N LYS A 20 -22.84 -3.44 51.47
CA LYS A 20 -21.88 -4.47 51.07
C LYS A 20 -22.11 -4.98 49.64
N GLN A 21 -23.37 -5.03 49.20
CA GLN A 21 -23.72 -5.44 47.84
C GLN A 21 -23.31 -4.39 46.81
N ARG A 22 -23.53 -3.10 47.09
CA ARG A 22 -23.07 -2.00 46.23
C ARG A 22 -21.55 -1.93 46.13
N GLU A 23 -20.84 -2.06 47.25
CA GLU A 23 -19.37 -2.09 47.26
C GLU A 23 -18.81 -3.25 46.41
N ALA A 24 -19.48 -4.41 46.40
CA ALA A 24 -19.08 -5.55 45.59
C ALA A 24 -19.35 -5.33 44.09
N GLU A 25 -20.44 -4.65 43.74
CA GLU A 25 -20.76 -4.27 42.36
C GLU A 25 -19.79 -3.22 41.83
N ASP A 26 -19.47 -2.19 42.61
CA ASP A 26 -18.51 -1.14 42.25
C ASP A 26 -17.11 -1.73 42.03
N ALA A 27 -16.66 -2.63 42.92
CA ALA A 27 -15.36 -3.30 42.79
C ALA A 27 -15.30 -4.23 41.55
N LEU A 28 -16.44 -4.83 41.16
CA LEU A 28 -16.52 -5.65 39.95
C LEU A 28 -16.50 -4.77 38.69
N GLU A 29 -17.16 -3.61 38.73
CA GLU A 29 -17.16 -2.65 37.63
C GLU A 29 -15.77 -2.03 37.42
N GLU A 30 -15.05 -1.67 38.49
CA GLU A 30 -13.66 -1.20 38.39
C GLU A 30 -12.74 -2.26 37.77
N LYS A 31 -12.86 -3.53 38.19
CA LYS A 31 -12.09 -4.62 37.57
C LYS A 31 -12.39 -4.79 36.08
N ARG A 32 -13.65 -4.61 35.67
CA ARG A 32 -14.03 -4.68 34.25
C ARG A 32 -13.49 -3.50 33.46
N LYS A 33 -13.51 -2.29 34.02
CA LYS A 33 -12.91 -1.10 33.39
C LYS A 33 -11.40 -1.25 33.24
N ALA A 34 -10.71 -1.72 34.27
CA ALA A 34 -9.27 -1.97 34.22
C ALA A 34 -8.90 -3.05 33.19
N ALA A 35 -9.67 -4.15 33.11
CA ALA A 35 -9.46 -5.19 32.11
C ALA A 35 -9.66 -4.68 30.68
N ARG A 36 -10.69 -3.83 30.44
CA ARG A 36 -10.95 -3.25 29.12
C ARG A 36 -9.82 -2.32 28.68
N ILE A 37 -9.30 -1.49 29.59
CA ILE A 37 -8.16 -0.60 29.29
C ILE A 37 -6.91 -1.41 28.97
N ALA A 38 -6.61 -2.45 29.75
CA ALA A 38 -5.45 -3.31 29.51
C ALA A 38 -5.57 -4.10 28.19
N GLU A 39 -6.78 -4.53 27.81
CA GLU A 39 -7.03 -5.20 26.53
C GLU A 39 -6.89 -4.24 25.34
N GLU A 40 -7.38 -3.00 25.48
CA GLU A 40 -7.27 -1.96 24.45
C GLU A 40 -5.82 -1.49 24.26
N GLU A 41 -5.05 -1.36 25.35
CA GLU A 41 -3.62 -1.04 25.30
C GLU A 41 -2.82 -2.18 24.65
N LYS A 42 -3.10 -3.44 25.02
CA LYS A 42 -2.48 -4.61 24.39
C LYS A 42 -2.85 -4.75 22.92
N ALA A 43 -4.08 -4.40 22.53
CA ALA A 43 -4.50 -4.39 21.13
C ALA A 43 -3.80 -3.26 20.34
N ARG A 44 -3.57 -2.11 20.97
CA ARG A 44 -2.84 -0.99 20.35
C ARG A 44 -1.35 -1.31 20.18
N GLU A 45 -0.70 -1.92 21.18
CA GLU A 45 0.68 -2.39 21.08
C GLU A 45 0.82 -3.51 20.03
N ALA A 46 -0.16 -4.42 19.94
CA ALA A 46 -0.16 -5.45 18.90
C ALA A 46 -0.37 -4.87 17.49
N ALA A 47 -1.21 -3.85 17.34
CA ALA A 47 -1.39 -3.15 16.07
C ALA A 47 -0.13 -2.36 15.66
N GLU A 48 0.52 -1.68 16.60
CA GLU A 48 1.76 -0.94 16.33
C GLU A 48 2.95 -1.87 16.01
N ASN A 49 3.02 -3.05 16.65
CA ASN A 49 4.03 -4.05 16.31
C ASN A 49 3.73 -4.75 14.97
N ALA A 50 2.46 -4.96 14.62
CA ALA A 50 2.08 -5.50 13.31
C ALA A 50 2.36 -4.52 12.15
N GLU A 51 2.34 -3.20 12.40
CA GLU A 51 2.77 -2.20 11.40
C GLU A 51 4.30 -2.17 11.19
N LYS A 52 5.11 -2.59 12.17
CA LYS A 52 6.57 -2.61 12.06
C LYS A 52 7.14 -3.91 11.49
N GLU A 53 6.38 -5.00 11.46
CA GLU A 53 6.83 -6.28 10.89
C GLU A 53 6.74 -6.37 9.36
N ASN A 54 6.32 -5.29 8.67
CA ASN A 54 6.19 -5.28 7.21
C ASN A 54 7.00 -4.16 6.53
N GLU A 55 8.17 -3.81 7.09
CA GLU A 55 9.23 -3.11 6.37
C GLU A 55 9.86 -4.07 5.33
N GLU A 56 9.06 -4.54 4.36
CA GLU A 56 9.55 -5.30 3.23
C GLU A 56 10.42 -4.37 2.37
N GLU A 57 11.71 -4.68 2.31
CA GLU A 57 12.68 -4.00 1.46
C GLU A 57 12.18 -3.98 0.01
N ILE A 58 12.09 -2.79 -0.58
CA ILE A 58 11.52 -2.62 -1.92
C ILE A 58 12.61 -2.81 -2.96
N LEU A 59 12.38 -3.78 -3.86
CA LEU A 59 13.34 -4.18 -4.88
C LEU A 59 12.91 -3.68 -6.25
N PHE A 60 13.79 -2.98 -6.96
CA PHE A 60 13.60 -2.61 -8.37
C PHE A 60 14.65 -3.27 -9.25
N THR A 61 14.22 -4.02 -10.27
CA THR A 61 15.10 -4.66 -11.24
C THR A 61 14.92 -4.07 -12.63
N VAL A 62 15.93 -4.23 -13.48
CA VAL A 62 15.92 -3.72 -14.85
C VAL A 62 15.07 -4.63 -15.74
N SER A 63 14.17 -4.03 -16.53
CA SER A 63 13.40 -4.74 -17.55
C SER A 63 13.88 -4.37 -18.95
N GLY A 64 14.99 -4.97 -19.38
CA GLY A 64 15.56 -4.81 -20.73
C GLY A 64 16.90 -4.04 -20.79
N PRO A 65 17.55 -3.96 -21.96
CA PRO A 65 18.82 -3.25 -22.10
C PRO A 65 18.62 -1.73 -21.95
N ILE A 66 19.32 -1.11 -21.00
CA ILE A 66 19.24 0.32 -20.72
C ILE A 66 20.58 1.00 -21.02
N PRO A 67 20.64 1.97 -21.95
CA PRO A 67 21.79 2.86 -22.11
C PRO A 67 21.98 3.71 -20.85
N GLY A 68 23.20 3.81 -20.32
CA GLY A 68 23.47 4.68 -19.15
C GLY A 68 23.23 4.04 -17.78
N MET A 69 22.92 2.73 -17.73
CA MET A 69 22.69 2.01 -16.47
C MET A 69 23.85 2.16 -15.46
N GLU A 70 25.09 2.20 -15.93
CA GLU A 70 26.27 2.41 -15.08
C GLU A 70 26.20 3.71 -14.28
N LYS A 71 25.65 4.78 -14.87
CA LYS A 71 25.49 6.07 -14.18
C LYS A 71 24.42 5.99 -13.09
N ILE A 72 23.31 5.28 -13.37
CA ILE A 72 22.24 5.08 -12.40
C ILE A 72 22.76 4.26 -11.22
N ILE A 73 23.48 3.16 -11.48
CA ILE A 73 24.12 2.35 -10.44
C ILE A 73 25.13 3.19 -9.64
N ALA A 74 25.97 3.98 -10.31
CA ALA A 74 26.95 4.83 -9.64
C ALA A 74 26.28 5.91 -8.76
N ALA A 75 25.21 6.54 -9.25
CA ALA A 75 24.43 7.50 -8.48
C ALA A 75 23.75 6.83 -7.27
N TYR A 76 23.21 5.63 -7.46
CA TYR A 76 22.60 4.84 -6.41
C TYR A 76 23.61 4.46 -5.33
N THR A 77 24.74 3.83 -5.67
CA THR A 77 25.78 3.43 -4.70
C THR A 77 26.36 4.63 -3.95
N LYS A 78 26.40 5.81 -4.58
CA LYS A 78 26.81 7.05 -3.90
C LYS A 78 25.77 7.54 -2.89
N LYS A 79 24.47 7.41 -3.20
CA LYS A 79 23.37 7.87 -2.33
C LYS A 79 23.06 6.88 -1.21
N PHE A 80 23.24 5.59 -1.48
CA PHE A 80 22.96 4.46 -0.59
C PHE A 80 24.20 3.59 -0.43
N PRO A 81 25.21 4.03 0.34
CA PRO A 81 26.47 3.31 0.49
C PRO A 81 26.34 2.00 1.28
N ASP A 82 25.31 1.90 2.12
CA ASP A 82 25.04 0.72 2.95
C ASP A 82 24.20 -0.33 2.21
N SER A 83 23.61 0.02 1.06
CA SER A 83 22.81 -0.90 0.25
C SER A 83 23.69 -1.76 -0.68
N PRO A 84 23.22 -2.96 -1.07
CA PRO A 84 23.92 -3.79 -2.04
C PRO A 84 24.21 -3.02 -3.34
N ALA A 85 25.45 -3.07 -3.80
CA ALA A 85 25.82 -2.47 -5.07
C ALA A 85 25.32 -3.34 -6.25
N GLY A 86 24.66 -2.72 -7.23
CA GLY A 86 24.22 -3.39 -8.45
C GLY A 86 22.70 -3.42 -8.60
N ILE A 87 22.18 -4.46 -9.26
CA ILE A 87 20.76 -4.69 -9.50
C ILE A 87 20.39 -6.00 -8.77
N PRO A 88 19.24 -6.11 -8.08
CA PRO A 88 18.21 -5.08 -7.92
C PRO A 88 18.67 -3.87 -7.09
N LEU A 89 17.99 -2.74 -7.27
CA LEU A 89 18.12 -1.57 -6.39
C LEU A 89 17.18 -1.76 -5.20
N HIS A 90 17.67 -1.45 -4.01
CA HIS A 90 17.02 -1.65 -2.73
C HIS A 90 16.61 -0.30 -2.13
N PHE A 91 15.35 -0.17 -1.73
CA PHE A 91 14.84 1.05 -1.11
C PHE A 91 14.07 0.70 0.15
N ALA A 92 14.12 1.58 1.14
CA ALA A 92 13.35 1.45 2.36
C ALA A 92 11.85 1.73 2.13
N SER A 93 11.49 2.47 1.07
CA SER A 93 10.09 2.79 0.75
C SER A 93 9.87 3.15 -0.71
N ASP A 94 8.60 3.13 -1.16
CA ASP A 94 8.24 3.51 -2.53
C ASP A 94 8.50 5.01 -2.77
N ASP A 95 8.34 5.84 -1.73
CA ASP A 95 8.61 7.27 -1.79
C ASP A 95 10.10 7.55 -2.00
N GLU A 96 10.98 6.79 -1.33
CA GLU A 96 12.43 6.90 -1.52
C GLU A 96 12.84 6.46 -2.93
N ALA A 97 12.30 5.33 -3.40
CA ALA A 97 12.53 4.85 -4.76
C ALA A 97 12.07 5.89 -5.78
N LYS A 98 10.86 6.45 -5.61
CA LYS A 98 10.30 7.48 -6.48
C LYS A 98 11.18 8.73 -6.51
N GLN A 99 11.62 9.24 -5.36
CA GLN A 99 12.50 10.41 -5.29
C GLN A 99 13.83 10.16 -6.02
N PHE A 100 14.44 8.98 -5.84
CA PHE A 100 15.65 8.61 -6.55
C PHE A 100 15.43 8.58 -8.06
N PHE A 101 14.37 7.92 -8.54
CA PHE A 101 14.08 7.85 -9.97
C PHE A 101 13.68 9.21 -10.56
N GLU A 102 13.03 10.09 -9.81
CA GLU A 102 12.76 11.46 -10.24
C GLU A 102 14.05 12.27 -10.44
N GLU A 103 15.04 12.11 -9.57
CA GLU A 103 16.36 12.72 -9.75
C GLU A 103 17.05 12.20 -11.02
N MET A 104 17.02 10.88 -11.25
CA MET A 104 17.62 10.29 -12.45
C MET A 104 16.91 10.75 -13.72
N ALA A 105 15.57 10.85 -13.70
CA ALA A 105 14.80 11.37 -14.83
C ALA A 105 15.19 12.82 -15.14
N LYS A 106 15.30 13.68 -14.11
CA LYS A 106 15.73 15.10 -14.26
C LYS A 106 17.14 15.26 -14.82
N LEU A 107 18.01 14.27 -14.62
CA LEU A 107 19.34 14.22 -15.24
C LEU A 107 19.31 13.79 -16.72
N GLY A 108 18.13 13.47 -17.25
CA GLY A 108 17.94 13.00 -18.62
C GLY A 108 18.32 11.54 -18.83
N GLU A 109 18.45 10.76 -17.75
CA GLU A 109 18.76 9.33 -17.87
C GLU A 109 17.51 8.55 -18.32
N CYS A 110 17.70 7.64 -19.26
CA CYS A 110 16.66 6.75 -19.74
C CYS A 110 16.69 5.46 -18.93
N PHE A 111 15.53 4.97 -18.47
CA PHE A 111 15.45 3.70 -17.74
C PHE A 111 14.06 3.09 -17.75
N LEU A 112 14.01 1.78 -17.50
CA LEU A 112 12.81 0.98 -17.29
C LEU A 112 13.07 -0.03 -16.17
N PHE A 113 12.62 0.29 -14.95
CA PHE A 113 12.69 -0.59 -13.79
C PHE A 113 11.31 -1.16 -13.45
N GLU A 114 11.30 -2.40 -12.98
CA GLU A 114 10.14 -3.13 -12.49
C GLU A 114 10.35 -3.48 -11.01
N LYS A 115 9.36 -3.16 -10.18
CA LYS A 115 9.33 -3.55 -8.77
C LYS A 115 9.11 -5.06 -8.65
N ARG A 116 9.82 -5.68 -7.71
CA ARG A 116 9.72 -7.09 -7.36
C ARG A 116 9.24 -7.24 -5.93
N ASN A 117 8.35 -8.20 -5.71
CA ASN A 117 7.96 -8.65 -4.38
C ASN A 117 9.14 -9.41 -3.73
N ALA A 118 9.05 -9.67 -2.42
CA ALA A 118 10.05 -10.41 -1.66
C ALA A 118 10.33 -11.83 -2.22
N ASP A 119 9.35 -12.43 -2.90
CA ASP A 119 9.46 -13.74 -3.57
C ASP A 119 10.10 -13.67 -4.97
N GLY A 120 10.50 -12.48 -5.43
CA GLY A 120 11.08 -12.25 -6.75
C GLY A 120 10.06 -12.15 -7.89
N THR A 121 8.76 -12.21 -7.60
CA THR A 121 7.71 -12.01 -8.62
C THR A 121 7.51 -10.52 -8.95
N PRO A 122 7.07 -10.17 -10.18
CA PRO A 122 6.71 -8.80 -10.52
C PRO A 122 5.59 -8.26 -9.63
N ALA A 123 5.76 -7.05 -9.11
CA ALA A 123 4.76 -6.35 -8.30
C ALA A 123 3.80 -5.46 -9.13
N ASP A 124 3.85 -5.55 -10.46
CA ASP A 124 3.10 -4.69 -11.41
C ASP A 124 3.25 -3.19 -11.12
N GLN A 125 4.47 -2.77 -10.79
CA GLN A 125 4.82 -1.37 -10.56
C GLN A 125 6.15 -1.09 -11.23
N PHE A 126 6.23 0.04 -11.93
CA PHE A 126 7.33 0.38 -12.82
C PHE A 126 7.77 1.82 -12.60
N ALA A 127 9.06 2.07 -12.79
CA ALA A 127 9.66 3.39 -12.85
C ALA A 127 10.30 3.57 -14.23
N VAL A 128 9.84 4.55 -14.99
CA VAL A 128 10.23 4.73 -16.40
C VAL A 128 10.56 6.18 -16.70
N SER A 129 11.66 6.39 -17.41
CA SER A 129 12.05 7.67 -17.98
C SER A 129 12.58 7.43 -19.38
N VAL A 130 12.16 8.24 -20.35
CA VAL A 130 12.67 8.19 -21.73
C VAL A 130 13.74 9.26 -21.99
N GLY A 131 14.23 9.92 -20.93
CA GLY A 131 15.27 10.93 -20.98
C GLY A 131 14.77 12.36 -21.25
N ASP A 132 13.45 12.59 -21.15
CA ASP A 132 12.81 13.90 -21.33
C ASP A 132 12.71 14.72 -20.03
N GLY A 133 13.21 14.19 -18.92
CA GLY A 133 13.04 14.80 -17.58
C GLY A 133 11.85 14.26 -16.79
N THR A 134 10.98 13.46 -17.42
CA THR A 134 9.72 13.01 -16.83
C THR A 134 9.87 11.60 -16.25
N LEU A 135 9.50 11.43 -14.98
CA LEU A 135 9.30 10.11 -14.39
C LEU A 135 7.85 9.66 -14.60
N ILE A 136 7.67 8.49 -15.21
CA ILE A 136 6.42 7.75 -15.21
C ILE A 136 6.56 6.66 -14.13
N PHE A 137 5.81 6.78 -13.05
CA PHE A 137 5.84 5.84 -11.94
C PHE A 137 4.42 5.29 -11.70
N GLY A 138 4.23 3.98 -11.88
CA GLY A 138 2.91 3.38 -11.77
C GLY A 138 2.85 1.96 -12.32
N ASN A 139 1.63 1.43 -12.46
CA ASN A 139 1.41 0.07 -12.96
C ASN A 139 1.61 -0.06 -14.48
N HIS A 140 1.59 -1.30 -14.98
CA HIS A 140 1.76 -1.59 -16.40
C HIS A 140 0.81 -0.78 -17.30
N VAL A 141 -0.46 -0.66 -16.94
CA VAL A 141 -1.47 0.09 -17.72
C VAL A 141 -1.11 1.57 -17.82
N THR A 142 -0.74 2.19 -16.70
CA THR A 142 -0.35 3.60 -16.65
C THR A 142 0.89 3.85 -17.49
N VAL A 143 1.90 2.98 -17.39
CA VAL A 143 3.14 3.09 -18.16
C VAL A 143 2.90 2.91 -19.65
N VAL A 144 2.13 1.89 -20.06
CA VAL A 144 1.82 1.66 -21.48
C VAL A 144 1.04 2.85 -22.07
N ALA A 145 0.06 3.37 -21.34
CA ALA A 145 -0.70 4.54 -21.79
C ALA A 145 0.20 5.77 -21.96
N ALA A 146 1.09 6.04 -20.99
CA ALA A 146 2.02 7.16 -21.03
C ALA A 146 3.05 7.03 -22.16
N LEU A 147 3.64 5.84 -22.36
CA LEU A 147 4.59 5.60 -23.44
C LEU A 147 3.93 5.65 -24.83
N SER A 148 2.69 5.19 -24.96
CA SER A 148 1.93 5.25 -26.22
C SER A 148 1.53 6.66 -26.62
N ALA A 149 1.55 7.61 -25.69
CA ALA A 149 1.24 9.02 -25.96
C ALA A 149 2.40 9.76 -26.67
N TYR A 150 3.60 9.18 -26.72
CA TYR A 150 4.72 9.74 -27.47
C TYR A 150 4.45 9.64 -28.97
N LYS A 151 4.53 10.79 -29.65
CA LYS A 151 4.34 10.91 -31.08
C LYS A 151 5.65 10.66 -31.85
N GLU A 152 5.54 10.26 -33.11
CA GLU A 152 6.68 9.95 -34.00
C GLU A 152 7.67 11.10 -34.18
N ASP A 153 7.21 12.35 -34.02
CA ASP A 153 8.03 13.56 -34.11
C ASP A 153 8.80 13.89 -32.82
N SER A 154 8.55 13.16 -31.72
CA SER A 154 9.29 13.32 -30.47
C SER A 154 10.69 12.69 -30.56
N PRO A 155 11.74 13.39 -30.08
CA PRO A 155 13.10 12.82 -30.02
C PRO A 155 13.19 11.58 -29.12
N HIS A 156 12.19 11.33 -28.28
CA HIS A 156 12.13 10.20 -27.35
C HIS A 156 11.24 9.04 -27.86
N TYR A 157 10.66 9.16 -29.06
CA TYR A 157 9.73 8.19 -29.61
C TYR A 157 10.34 6.79 -29.72
N GLU A 158 11.54 6.66 -30.28
CA GLU A 158 12.19 5.34 -30.46
C GLU A 158 12.46 4.64 -29.13
N THR A 159 12.87 5.40 -28.10
CA THR A 159 13.07 4.88 -26.75
C THR A 159 11.74 4.41 -26.15
N ALA A 160 10.68 5.22 -26.27
CA ALA A 160 9.35 4.85 -25.80
C ALA A 160 8.84 3.56 -26.49
N GLN A 161 9.02 3.44 -27.80
CA GLN A 161 8.65 2.24 -28.57
C GLN A 161 9.46 1.01 -28.17
N THR A 162 10.75 1.20 -27.85
CA THR A 162 11.60 0.11 -27.35
C THR A 162 11.08 -0.40 -26.00
N TYR A 163 10.74 0.51 -25.08
CA TYR A 163 10.17 0.14 -23.78
C TYR A 163 8.79 -0.51 -23.89
N LEU A 164 7.92 -0.03 -24.78
CA LEU A 164 6.64 -0.68 -25.07
C LEU A 164 6.80 -2.12 -25.56
N LYS A 165 7.79 -2.38 -26.43
CA LYS A 165 8.10 -3.74 -26.90
C LYS A 165 8.59 -4.64 -25.75
N SER A 166 9.46 -4.11 -24.88
CA SER A 166 9.96 -4.84 -23.70
C SER A 166 8.82 -5.20 -22.73
N LEU A 167 7.86 -4.29 -22.52
CA LEU A 167 6.68 -4.52 -21.68
C LEU A 167 5.71 -5.54 -22.33
N GLY A 168 5.47 -5.45 -23.63
CA GLY A 168 4.58 -6.38 -24.36
C GLY A 168 5.13 -7.81 -24.53
N ALA A 169 6.45 -7.99 -24.41
CA ALA A 169 7.08 -9.31 -24.46
C ALA A 169 6.99 -10.08 -23.12
N GLN A 170 6.63 -9.42 -22.02
CA GLN A 170 6.41 -10.10 -20.75
C GLN A 170 5.09 -10.89 -20.79
N PRO A 171 5.08 -12.19 -20.41
CA PRO A 171 3.86 -12.97 -20.36
C PRO A 171 2.92 -12.35 -19.32
N GLN A 172 1.86 -11.69 -19.78
CA GLN A 172 0.82 -11.09 -18.96
C GLN A 172 0.14 -12.16 -18.10
N LYS A 173 0.66 -12.36 -16.89
CA LYS A 173 0.16 -13.34 -15.91
C LYS A 173 -0.68 -12.69 -14.82
N THR A 174 -1.31 -11.55 -15.08
CA THR A 174 -2.28 -10.97 -14.13
C THR A 174 -3.67 -11.01 -14.76
N THR A 175 -4.57 -11.73 -14.09
CA THR A 175 -6.02 -11.74 -14.35
C THR A 175 -6.60 -10.33 -14.44
N ALA A 176 -6.03 -9.39 -13.68
CA ALA A 176 -6.38 -7.97 -13.72
C ALA A 176 -6.23 -7.31 -15.10
N PHE A 177 -5.25 -7.73 -15.92
CA PHE A 177 -5.08 -7.17 -17.27
C PHE A 177 -6.18 -7.65 -18.24
N ARG A 178 -6.60 -8.92 -18.11
CA ARG A 178 -7.74 -9.44 -18.89
C ARG A 178 -9.04 -8.74 -18.52
N ASP A 179 -9.29 -8.55 -17.23
CA ASP A 179 -10.53 -7.92 -16.75
C ASP A 179 -10.60 -6.44 -17.15
N ALA A 180 -9.46 -5.71 -17.12
CA ALA A 180 -9.39 -4.32 -17.58
C ALA A 180 -9.65 -4.16 -19.08
N LEU A 181 -9.11 -5.06 -19.92
CA LEU A 181 -9.34 -5.07 -21.37
C LEU A 181 -10.77 -5.47 -21.76
N GLN A 182 -11.45 -6.22 -20.89
CA GLN A 182 -12.83 -6.65 -21.10
C GLN A 182 -13.82 -5.55 -20.67
N ALA A 183 -13.47 -4.74 -19.67
CA ALA A 183 -14.25 -3.58 -19.23
C ALA A 183 -14.24 -2.41 -20.24
N GLU A 184 -13.15 -2.20 -21.00
CA GLU A 184 -13.11 -1.18 -22.07
C GLU A 184 -13.84 -1.61 -23.36
N ARG A 185 -14.31 -2.87 -23.45
CA ARG A 185 -14.98 -3.43 -24.64
C ARG A 185 -16.50 -3.46 -24.56
N GLU A 186 -17.12 -2.89 -23.53
CA GLU A 186 -18.58 -2.67 -23.51
C GLU A 186 -18.94 -1.33 -24.15
N PRO A 187 -19.42 -1.30 -25.41
CA PRO A 187 -20.07 -0.11 -25.92
C PRO A 187 -21.43 0.09 -25.22
N LEU A 188 -21.68 1.35 -24.87
CA LEU A 188 -22.98 1.94 -24.59
C LEU A 188 -24.07 1.40 -25.53
N ASP A 189 -24.85 0.42 -25.10
CA ASP A 189 -26.08 0.06 -25.80
C ASP A 189 -27.19 -0.34 -24.80
N ALA A 190 -27.71 0.66 -24.11
CA ALA A 190 -28.98 0.56 -23.39
C ALA A 190 -29.71 1.90 -23.36
N THR A 191 -29.77 2.59 -24.51
CA THR A 191 -30.82 3.58 -24.76
C THR A 191 -31.73 3.04 -25.85
N GLN A 192 -32.87 2.48 -25.45
CA GLN A 192 -34.21 2.67 -26.06
C GLN A 192 -35.12 1.45 -25.78
N SER A 193 -36.04 1.62 -24.84
CA SER A 193 -37.29 0.88 -24.80
C SER A 193 -38.35 1.79 -24.18
N GLY A 194 -39.06 2.52 -25.03
CA GLY A 194 -40.12 3.46 -24.65
C GLY A 194 -41.35 2.78 -24.02
N PRO A 195 -42.28 3.58 -23.46
CA PRO A 195 -43.43 3.07 -22.73
C PRO A 195 -44.47 2.51 -23.70
N LYS A 196 -44.84 1.23 -23.54
CA LYS A 196 -45.99 0.66 -24.24
C LYS A 196 -47.24 0.83 -23.39
N VAL A 197 -48.05 1.80 -23.80
CA VAL A 197 -49.45 1.98 -23.41
C VAL A 197 -50.27 0.82 -23.96
N ARG A 198 -50.93 0.05 -23.09
CA ARG A 198 -52.36 -0.30 -23.14
C ARG A 198 -52.73 -1.20 -21.97
#